data_AF-A0A962J0U9-F1
#
_entry.id   AF-A0A962J0U9-F1
#
_cell.length_a   1.000
_cell.length_b   1.000
_cell.length_c   1.000
_cell.angle_alpha   90.00
_cell.angle_beta   90.00
_cell.angle_gamma   90.00
#
_symmetry.space_group_name_H-M   'P 1'
#
loop_
_entity.id
_entity.type
_entity.pdbx_description
1 polymer ?
#
loop_
_entity_poly.entity_id
_entity_poly.type
_entity_poly.pdbx_seq_one_letter_code
_entity_poly.pdbx_strand_id
1 'polypeptide(L)'
;MEVPLCHPECPKCDARLSTQSDGSVLHLDIAHHGETVAMAMSLLQQALEEAVQTPAQALRVVVGGGRIRDEVEAYLAYLQHSGELVGYGQEAGNRGAFILVLKP
;
A
#
# COMPACT_ATOMS: atom_id res chain seq x y z
N MET A 1 36.03 -10.67 11.61
CA MET A 1 34.92 -9.72 11.80
C MET A 1 33.66 -10.56 11.65
N GLU A 2 33.17 -11.08 12.77
CA GLU A 2 32.05 -12.02 12.79
C GLU A 2 30.77 -11.19 12.74
N VAL A 3 30.00 -11.32 11.65
CA VAL A 3 28.72 -10.64 11.49
C VAL A 3 27.71 -11.38 12.38
N PRO A 4 26.99 -10.72 13.30
CA PRO A 4 26.08 -11.41 14.20
C PRO A 4 24.97 -12.10 13.41
N LEU A 5 24.63 -13.32 13.81
CA LEU A 5 23.50 -14.08 13.30
C LEU A 5 22.22 -13.23 13.42
N CYS A 6 21.49 -13.11 12.32
CA CYS A 6 20.21 -12.39 12.26
C CYS A 6 19.22 -13.11 13.19
N HIS A 7 18.99 -12.57 14.38
CA HIS A 7 18.01 -13.10 15.31
C HIS A 7 16.62 -12.75 14.78
N PRO A 8 15.67 -13.70 14.66
CA PRO A 8 14.33 -13.44 14.11
C PRO A 8 13.48 -12.51 14.98
N GLU A 9 13.97 -12.11 16.15
CA GLU A 9 13.29 -11.33 17.18
C GLU A 9 14.16 -10.12 17.55
N CYS A 10 13.53 -8.96 17.73
CA CYS A 10 14.20 -7.71 18.05
C CYS A 10 14.75 -7.78 19.48
N PRO A 11 16.07 -7.64 19.69
CA PRO A 11 16.69 -7.77 21.01
C PRO A 11 16.37 -6.61 21.97
N LYS A 12 15.55 -5.63 21.55
CA LYS A 12 15.12 -4.50 22.38
C LYS A 12 13.67 -4.58 22.85
N CYS A 13 12.80 -5.28 22.12
CA CYS A 13 11.36 -5.28 22.40
C CYS A 13 10.69 -6.64 22.17
N ASP A 14 11.48 -7.69 21.93
CA ASP A 14 11.03 -9.07 21.70
C ASP A 14 10.06 -9.26 20.51
N ALA A 15 9.87 -8.21 19.69
CA ALA A 15 9.00 -8.27 18.53
C ALA A 15 9.66 -9.09 17.41
N ARG A 16 8.89 -9.96 16.75
CA ARG A 16 9.36 -10.67 15.55
C ARG A 16 9.74 -9.67 14.46
N LEU A 17 10.99 -9.72 13.99
CA LEU A 17 11.47 -8.83 12.94
C LEU A 17 10.74 -9.07 11.62
N SER A 18 10.28 -10.29 11.36
CA SER A 18 9.45 -10.62 10.20
C SER A 18 8.07 -9.97 10.21
N THR A 19 7.58 -9.50 11.37
CA THR A 19 6.31 -8.78 11.51
C THR A 19 6.52 -7.28 11.72
N GLN A 20 7.78 -6.83 11.78
CA GLN A 20 8.08 -5.40 11.85
C GLN A 20 8.10 -4.83 10.46
N SER A 21 7.37 -3.73 10.31
CA SER A 21 7.52 -2.91 9.14
C SER A 21 8.81 -2.10 9.18
N ASP A 22 9.52 -1.98 8.06
CA ASP A 22 10.71 -1.13 7.99
C ASP A 22 10.38 0.38 7.89
N GLY A 23 9.08 0.71 7.86
CA GLY A 23 8.59 2.08 7.69
C GLY A 23 8.61 2.56 6.25
N SER A 24 8.90 1.68 5.28
CA SER A 24 8.81 2.00 3.87
C SER A 24 7.36 2.21 3.43
N VAL A 25 7.21 3.10 2.45
CA VAL A 25 5.98 3.33 1.72
C VAL A 25 6.21 2.80 0.32
N LEU A 26 5.36 1.90 -0.17
CA LEU A 26 5.41 1.48 -1.56
C LEU A 26 4.77 2.58 -2.42
N HIS A 27 5.43 3.00 -3.49
CA HIS A 27 4.90 4.01 -4.40
C HIS A 27 4.48 3.34 -5.70
N LEU A 28 3.21 3.48 -6.04
CA LEU A 28 2.64 3.01 -7.29
C LEU A 28 2.01 4.18 -8.04
N ASP A 29 2.23 4.21 -9.36
CA ASP A 29 1.53 5.12 -10.26
C ASP A 29 0.75 4.29 -11.28
N ILE A 30 -0.57 4.48 -11.32
CA ILE A 30 -1.50 3.69 -12.14
C ILE A 30 -2.20 4.54 -13.21
N ALA A 31 -1.72 5.77 -13.43
CA ALA A 31 -2.34 6.72 -14.36
C ALA A 31 -1.29 7.46 -15.21
N HIS A 32 -0.16 6.82 -15.49
CA HIS A 32 0.99 7.48 -16.11
C HIS A 32 0.93 7.48 -17.65
N HIS A 33 0.20 6.56 -18.29
CA HIS A 33 0.29 6.33 -19.74
C HIS A 33 -1.05 6.24 -20.51
N GLY A 34 -2.10 6.93 -20.04
CA GLY A 34 -3.42 6.86 -20.71
C GLY A 34 -4.10 5.51 -20.51
N GLU A 35 -3.80 4.86 -19.40
CA GLU A 35 -4.34 3.57 -19.01
C GLU A 35 -5.88 3.62 -18.97
N THR A 36 -6.50 2.50 -19.33
CA THR A 36 -7.94 2.35 -19.13
C THR A 36 -8.22 2.13 -17.64
N VAL A 37 -9.45 2.42 -17.21
CA VAL A 37 -9.90 2.10 -15.84
C VAL A 37 -9.59 0.65 -15.49
N ALA A 38 -9.84 -0.30 -16.40
CA ALA A 38 -9.62 -1.71 -16.13
C ALA A 38 -8.13 -2.02 -15.85
N MET A 39 -7.21 -1.44 -16.63
CA MET A 39 -5.78 -1.61 -16.42
C MET A 39 -5.32 -1.03 -15.08
N ALA A 40 -5.76 0.19 -14.76
CA ALA A 40 -5.43 0.84 -13.50
C ALA A 40 -5.92 0.02 -12.30
N MET A 41 -7.12 -0.56 -12.38
CA MET A 41 -7.66 -1.44 -11.34
C MET A 41 -6.86 -2.75 -11.21
N SER A 42 -6.43 -3.36 -12.32
CA SER A 42 -5.58 -4.56 -12.28
C SER A 42 -4.20 -4.29 -11.68
N LEU A 43 -3.61 -3.11 -11.93
CA LEU A 43 -2.35 -2.70 -11.31
C LEU A 43 -2.51 -2.43 -9.82
N LEU A 44 -3.60 -1.78 -9.43
CA LEU A 44 -3.93 -1.55 -8.03
C LEU A 44 -4.08 -2.88 -7.28
N GLN A 45 -4.78 -3.86 -7.86
CA GLN A 45 -4.98 -5.17 -7.24
C GLN A 45 -3.64 -5.92 -7.06
N GLN A 46 -2.81 -5.97 -8.10
CA GLN A 46 -1.47 -6.57 -7.99
C GLN A 46 -0.63 -5.90 -6.90
N ALA A 47 -0.62 -4.57 -6.85
CA ALA A 47 0.16 -3.86 -5.85
C ALA A 47 -0.37 -4.07 -4.42
N LEU A 48 -1.68 -4.25 -4.23
CA LEU A 48 -2.24 -4.63 -2.94
C LEU A 48 -1.80 -6.05 -2.54
N GLU A 49 -1.83 -7.00 -3.47
CA GLU A 49 -1.36 -8.37 -3.23
C GLU A 49 0.13 -8.39 -2.87
N GLU A 50 0.96 -7.64 -3.60
CA GLU A 50 2.39 -7.49 -3.31
C GLU A 50 2.61 -6.83 -1.95
N ALA A 51 1.89 -5.75 -1.65
CA ALA A 51 2.06 -5.00 -0.41
C ALA A 51 1.71 -5.82 0.83
N VAL A 52 0.72 -6.74 0.75
CA VAL A 52 0.40 -7.70 1.83
C VAL A 52 1.54 -8.70 2.07
N GLN A 53 2.36 -9.02 1.06
CA GLN A 53 3.54 -9.87 1.22
C GLN A 53 4.78 -9.10 1.71
N THR A 54 4.69 -7.77 1.79
CA THR A 54 5.81 -6.92 2.23
C THR A 54 5.63 -6.46 3.67
N PRO A 55 6.72 -6.19 4.40
CA PRO A 55 6.64 -5.49 5.69
C PRO A 55 6.26 -3.99 5.53
N ALA A 56 5.78 -3.50 4.39
CA ALA A 56 5.43 -2.07 4.26
C ALA A 56 4.23 -1.69 5.14
N GLN A 57 4.29 -0.55 5.84
CA GLN A 57 3.13 -0.05 6.63
C GLN A 57 2.05 0.56 5.77
N ALA A 58 2.43 1.07 4.59
CA ALA A 58 1.53 1.85 3.75
C ALA A 58 1.88 1.72 2.27
N LEU A 59 0.83 1.78 1.44
CA LEU A 59 0.92 1.84 -0.01
C LEU A 59 0.42 3.21 -0.47
N ARG A 60 1.27 3.96 -1.17
CA ARG A 60 0.91 5.22 -1.82
C ARG A 60 0.59 4.97 -3.28
N VAL A 61 -0.64 5.24 -3.69
CA VAL A 61 -1.11 5.03 -5.06
C VAL A 61 -1.43 6.38 -5.70
N VAL A 62 -0.79 6.70 -6.81
CA VAL A 62 -1.08 7.87 -7.64
C VAL A 62 -1.97 7.44 -8.79
N VAL A 63 -3.18 7.99 -8.82
CA VAL A 63 -4.27 7.63 -9.76
C VAL A 63 -4.64 8.77 -10.70
N GLY A 64 -4.04 9.95 -10.51
CA GLY A 64 -4.41 11.15 -11.26
C GLY A 64 -5.84 11.63 -10.95
N GLY A 65 -6.58 12.06 -11.96
CA GLY A 65 -7.94 12.58 -11.81
C GLY A 65 -8.95 11.91 -12.76
N GLY A 66 -10.23 12.27 -12.62
CA GLY A 66 -11.29 11.75 -13.49
C GLY A 66 -11.71 10.33 -13.13
N ARG A 67 -12.17 9.56 -14.12
CA ARG A 67 -12.85 8.26 -13.91
C ARG A 67 -12.02 7.23 -13.15
N ILE A 68 -10.70 7.17 -13.39
CA ILE A 68 -9.83 6.23 -12.69
C ILE A 68 -9.84 6.52 -11.19
N ARG A 69 -9.75 7.80 -10.81
CA ARG A 69 -9.80 8.21 -9.40
C ARG A 69 -11.12 7.83 -8.76
N ASP A 70 -12.24 8.10 -9.42
CA ASP A 70 -13.58 7.85 -8.86
C ASP A 70 -13.81 6.34 -8.66
N GLU A 71 -13.35 5.51 -9.59
CA GLU A 71 -13.42 4.04 -9.48
C GLU A 71 -12.48 3.49 -8.41
N VAL A 72 -11.27 4.02 -8.30
CA VAL A 72 -10.34 3.64 -7.23
C VAL A 72 -10.91 4.01 -5.86
N GLU A 73 -11.46 5.22 -5.71
CA GLU A 73 -12.08 5.65 -4.46
C GLU A 73 -13.24 4.74 -4.05
N ALA A 74 -14.09 4.34 -5.00
CA ALA A 74 -15.17 3.38 -4.76
C ALA A 74 -14.64 2.00 -4.34
N TYR A 75 -13.58 1.52 -4.99
CA TYR A 75 -12.97 0.24 -4.65
C TYR A 75 -12.27 0.26 -3.29
N LEU A 76 -11.56 1.33 -2.94
CA LEU A 76 -10.95 1.49 -1.62
C LEU A 76 -12.00 1.56 -0.51
N ALA A 77 -13.13 2.23 -0.76
CA ALA A 77 -14.26 2.23 0.15
C ALA A 77 -14.82 0.82 0.37
N TYR A 78 -14.94 0.03 -0.70
CA TYR A 78 -15.33 -1.38 -0.62
C TYR A 78 -14.34 -2.20 0.22
N LEU A 79 -13.03 -2.07 -0.02
CA LEU A 79 -11.99 -2.79 0.73
C LEU A 79 -11.95 -2.40 2.22
N GLN A 80 -12.20 -1.13 2.54
CA GLN A 80 -12.32 -0.69 3.92
C GLN A 80 -13.57 -1.30 4.58
N HIS A 81 -14.68 -1.41 3.84
CA HIS A 81 -15.90 -2.01 4.33
C HIS A 81 -15.81 -3.54 4.48
N SER A 82 -15.13 -4.24 3.57
CA SER A 82 -14.85 -5.67 3.66
C SER A 82 -13.85 -6.01 4.77
N GLY A 83 -13.11 -5.00 5.25
CA GLY A 83 -12.09 -5.14 6.28
C GLY A 83 -10.76 -5.65 5.73
N GLU A 84 -10.52 -5.61 4.43
CA GLU A 84 -9.20 -5.90 3.84
C GLU A 84 -8.22 -4.72 4.03
N LEU A 85 -8.77 -3.51 4.11
CA LEU A 85 -8.03 -2.27 4.33
C LEU A 85 -8.32 -1.72 5.74
N VAL A 86 -7.30 -1.28 6.48
CA VAL A 86 -7.47 -0.60 7.77
C VAL A 86 -8.04 0.80 7.58
N GLY A 87 -7.56 1.49 6.54
CA GLY A 87 -8.05 2.81 6.17
C GLY A 87 -7.28 3.39 4.99
N TYR A 88 -7.86 4.40 4.36
CA TYR A 88 -7.19 5.20 3.33
C TYR A 88 -7.42 6.69 3.54
N GLY A 89 -6.51 7.50 3.00
CA GLY A 89 -6.63 8.95 2.98
C GLY A 89 -6.08 9.54 1.68
N GLN A 90 -6.57 10.71 1.32
CA GLN A 90 -5.99 11.49 0.21
C GLN A 90 -4.73 12.21 0.70
N GLU A 91 -3.71 12.27 -0.15
CA GLU A 91 -2.49 13.04 0.13
C GLU A 91 -2.81 14.54 0.16
N ALA A 92 -2.35 15.23 1.21
CA ALA A 92 -2.53 16.67 1.33
C ALA A 92 -1.83 17.39 0.16
N GLY A 93 -2.60 18.14 -0.63
CA GLY A 93 -2.09 18.87 -1.81
C GLY A 93 -2.09 18.04 -3.10
N ASN A 94 -2.38 16.74 -3.06
CA ASN A 94 -2.49 15.89 -4.24
C ASN A 94 -3.75 15.02 -4.17
N ARG A 95 -4.85 15.54 -4.72
CA ARG A 95 -6.14 14.84 -4.80
C ARG A 95 -6.13 13.60 -5.70
N GLY A 96 -5.03 13.39 -6.43
CA GLY A 96 -4.83 12.22 -7.26
C GLY A 96 -3.91 11.19 -6.63
N ALA A 97 -3.58 11.32 -5.35
CA ALA A 97 -2.80 10.33 -4.62
C ALA A 97 -3.53 9.89 -3.34
N PHE A 98 -3.54 8.58 -3.12
CA PHE A 98 -4.10 7.93 -1.95
C PHE A 98 -2.98 7.25 -1.15
N ILE A 99 -3.08 7.34 0.17
CA ILE A 99 -2.26 6.59 1.11
C ILE A 99 -3.16 5.53 1.72
N LEU A 100 -2.76 4.28 1.57
CA LEU A 100 -3.48 3.08 2.00
C LEU A 100 -2.76 2.48 3.20
N VAL A 101 -3.50 2.15 4.26
CA VAL A 101 -3.00 1.42 5.41
C VAL A 101 -3.54 0.00 5.34
N LEU A 102 -2.63 -0.95 5.17
CA LEU A 102 -2.96 -2.37 5.02
C LEU A 102 -2.99 -3.04 6.38
N LYS A 103 -3.71 -4.16 6.47
CA LYS A 103 -3.63 -5.02 7.64
C LYS A 103 -2.30 -5.79 7.61
N PRO A 104 -1.57 -5.84 8.73
CA PRO A 104 -0.40 -6.71 8.88
C PRO A 104 -0.79 -8.19 8.96
#